data_AF-A0A6P5YGV6-F1
#
_entry.id   AF-A0A6P5YGV6-F1
#
_cell.length_a   1.000
_cell.length_b   1.000
_cell.length_c   1.000
_cell.angle_alpha   90.00
_cell.angle_beta   90.00
_cell.angle_gamma   90.00
#
_symmetry.space_group_name_H-M   'P 1'
#
loop_
_entity.id
_entity.type
_entity.pdbx_description
1 polymer ?
#
loop_
_entity_poly.entity_id
_entity_poly.type
_entity_poly.pdbx_seq_one_letter_code
_entity_poly.pdbx_strand_id
1 'polypeptide(L)'
;MGVSHFLSSLCCELRILQAKNIEPKSPGNLFIRYYLSAGNNKRIQLNSQEIYSKSELLIWNVSFSLECSGAEESLNDLKQQTVVFELRWRSRTPVLGRIGKSQLLGRAEIPWKAVFESLNVEIGKYWLTMVSMNNRVRESLEPPSLQISMTLVRGPAIVQIEKRKKRFNNNWDGCGCNDIGGGCSCADYEMFAAAAMEAL
;
A
#
# COMPACT_ATOMS: atom_id res chain seq x y z
N MET A 1 -27.89 8.61 31.28
CA MET A 1 -27.35 9.70 30.44
C MET A 1 -26.50 9.04 29.37
N GLY A 2 -26.97 9.03 28.11
CA GLY A 2 -26.24 8.40 27.01
C GLY A 2 -25.06 9.27 26.61
N VAL A 3 -23.84 8.74 26.70
CA VAL A 3 -22.66 9.42 26.20
C VAL A 3 -22.76 9.42 24.68
N SER A 4 -22.95 10.60 24.08
CA SER A 4 -22.86 10.76 22.64
C SER A 4 -21.40 10.55 22.25
N HIS A 5 -21.06 9.34 21.80
CA HIS A 5 -19.75 9.07 21.22
C HIS A 5 -19.69 9.81 19.89
N PHE A 6 -18.97 10.93 19.83
CA PHE A 6 -18.65 11.58 18.58
C PHE A 6 -17.86 10.59 17.73
N LEU A 7 -18.48 10.09 16.65
CA LEU A 7 -17.81 9.27 15.66
C LEU A 7 -16.93 10.18 14.82
N SER A 8 -15.62 9.98 14.90
CA SER A 8 -14.70 10.58 13.96
C SER A 8 -14.57 9.68 12.74
N SER A 9 -14.72 10.28 11.56
CA SER A 9 -14.41 9.63 10.30
C SER A 9 -12.99 9.97 9.86
N LEU A 10 -12.29 8.96 9.35
CA LEU A 10 -10.94 9.04 8.85
C LEU A 10 -10.86 8.29 7.53
N CYS A 11 -10.40 8.99 6.49
CA CYS A 11 -10.10 8.40 5.20
C CYS A 11 -8.59 8.41 5.00
N CYS A 12 -8.01 7.23 4.83
CA CYS A 12 -6.61 7.05 4.48
C CYS A 12 -6.52 6.62 3.01
N GLU A 13 -5.78 7.39 2.23
CA GLU A 13 -5.40 7.02 0.87
C GLU A 13 -3.94 6.56 0.87
N LEU A 14 -3.72 5.29 0.54
CA LEU A 14 -2.41 4.67 0.38
C LEU A 14 -2.17 4.40 -1.10
N ARG A 15 -1.03 4.84 -1.64
CA ARG A 15 -0.56 4.47 -2.97
C ARG A 15 0.73 3.69 -2.87
N ILE A 16 0.82 2.56 -3.55
CA ILE A 16 2.05 1.79 -3.72
C ILE A 16 2.57 2.11 -5.11
N LEU A 17 3.66 2.87 -5.18
CA LEU A 17 4.13 3.45 -6.43
C LEU A 17 5.09 2.50 -7.15
N GLN A 18 6.26 2.29 -6.57
CA GLN A 18 7.33 1.53 -7.19
C GLN A 18 8.31 1.01 -6.14
N ALA A 19 9.20 0.11 -6.55
CA ALA A 19 10.32 -0.33 -5.73
C ALA A 19 11.63 -0.32 -6.53
N LYS A 20 12.75 -0.20 -5.81
CA LYS A 20 14.09 -0.22 -6.40
C LYS A 20 15.03 -1.11 -5.59
N ASN A 21 16.17 -1.44 -6.18
CA ASN A 21 17.23 -2.25 -5.57
C ASN A 21 16.74 -3.65 -5.18
N ILE A 22 15.96 -4.28 -6.07
CA ILE A 22 15.39 -5.60 -5.87
C ILE A 22 15.80 -6.48 -7.05
N GLU A 23 16.70 -7.42 -6.78
CA GLU A 23 17.14 -8.41 -7.77
C GLU A 23 16.90 -9.82 -7.23
N PRO A 24 15.74 -10.43 -7.48
CA PRO A 24 15.47 -11.80 -7.06
C PRO A 24 16.38 -12.77 -7.82
N LYS A 25 16.99 -13.73 -7.11
CA LYS A 25 17.88 -14.74 -7.69
C LYS A 25 17.19 -15.65 -8.73
N SER A 26 15.87 -15.73 -8.70
CA SER A 26 15.06 -16.57 -9.60
C SER A 26 13.88 -15.79 -10.20
N PRO A 27 13.52 -16.06 -11.46
CA PRO A 27 12.36 -15.43 -12.10
C PRO A 27 11.07 -15.79 -11.37
N GLY A 28 10.20 -14.82 -11.18
CA GLY A 28 8.87 -15.03 -10.62
C GLY A 28 8.08 -13.73 -10.62
N ASN A 29 7.04 -13.70 -9.81
CA ASN A 29 6.22 -12.51 -9.62
C ASN A 29 6.53 -11.86 -8.28
N LEU A 30 6.51 -10.54 -8.25
CA LEU A 30 6.62 -9.70 -7.07
C LEU A 30 5.26 -9.08 -6.76
N PHE A 31 4.92 -8.97 -5.48
CA PHE A 31 3.78 -8.19 -5.03
C PHE A 31 4.06 -7.61 -3.65
N ILE A 32 3.41 -6.49 -3.34
CA ILE A 32 3.43 -5.92 -2.01
C ILE A 32 2.23 -6.43 -1.25
N ARG A 33 2.47 -7.00 -0.08
CA ARG A 33 1.46 -7.26 0.92
C ARG A 33 1.58 -6.22 2.01
N TYR A 34 0.48 -5.65 2.45
CA TYR A 34 0.51 -4.74 3.57
C TYR A 34 -0.57 -5.06 4.59
N TYR A 35 -0.33 -4.60 5.81
CA TYR A 35 -1.16 -4.87 6.97
C TYR A 35 -1.60 -3.59 7.63
N LEU A 36 -2.90 -3.46 7.83
CA LEU A 36 -3.52 -2.38 8.58
C LEU A 36 -4.05 -2.94 9.90
N SER A 37 -3.88 -2.19 11.00
CA SER A 37 -4.49 -2.57 12.28
C SER A 37 -6.01 -2.38 12.20
N ALA A 38 -6.76 -3.36 12.71
CA ALA A 38 -8.21 -3.31 12.81
C ALA A 38 -8.71 -3.30 14.26
N GLY A 39 -7.84 -2.92 15.20
CA GLY A 39 -8.09 -3.02 16.65
C GLY A 39 -8.01 -4.47 17.15
N ASN A 40 -8.00 -4.65 18.47
CA ASN A 40 -8.06 -5.97 19.14
C ASN A 40 -7.06 -7.01 18.61
N ASN A 41 -5.81 -6.59 18.32
CA ASN A 41 -4.75 -7.40 17.71
C ASN A 41 -5.10 -8.02 16.35
N LYS A 42 -6.21 -7.63 15.72
CA LYS A 42 -6.58 -8.04 14.37
C LYS A 42 -5.90 -7.14 13.36
N ARG A 43 -5.56 -7.72 12.21
CA ARG A 43 -4.94 -7.01 11.09
C ARG A 43 -5.65 -7.36 9.80
N ILE A 44 -5.91 -6.34 8.99
CA ILE A 44 -6.41 -6.49 7.63
C ILE A 44 -5.20 -6.66 6.73
N GLN A 45 -5.18 -7.74 5.96
CA GLN A 45 -4.14 -8.04 5.00
C GLN A 45 -4.63 -7.70 3.60
N LEU A 46 -3.88 -6.88 2.88
CA LEU A 46 -4.18 -6.51 1.49
C LEU A 46 -2.96 -6.79 0.62
N ASN A 47 -3.18 -7.24 -0.61
CA ASN A 47 -2.13 -7.53 -1.57
C ASN A 47 -2.30 -6.61 -2.78
N SER A 48 -1.20 -6.11 -3.32
CA SER A 48 -1.17 -5.52 -4.65
C SER A 48 -1.29 -6.59 -5.74
N GLN A 49 -1.46 -6.13 -6.98
CA GLN A 49 -1.25 -6.99 -8.15
C GLN A 49 0.18 -7.55 -8.17
N GLU A 50 0.32 -8.73 -8.76
CA GLU A 50 1.61 -9.36 -9.06
C GLU A 50 2.22 -8.77 -10.33
N ILE A 51 3.49 -8.34 -10.26
CA ILE A 51 4.29 -7.86 -11.40
C ILE A 51 5.47 -8.79 -11.64
N TYR A 52 5.95 -8.88 -12.88
CA TYR A 52 7.04 -9.79 -13.22
C TYR A 52 8.39 -9.27 -12.71
N SER A 53 9.19 -10.15 -12.08
CA SER A 53 10.42 -9.76 -11.39
C SER A 53 11.60 -9.37 -12.29
N LYS A 54 11.48 -9.57 -13.62
CA LYS A 54 12.51 -9.17 -14.59
C LYS A 54 12.14 -7.90 -15.36
N SER A 55 11.05 -7.23 -15.01
CA SER A 55 10.75 -5.92 -15.59
C SER A 55 11.87 -4.94 -15.25
N GLU A 56 12.25 -4.09 -16.20
CA GLU A 56 13.28 -3.06 -16.01
C GLU A 56 12.92 -2.09 -14.87
N LEU A 57 11.62 -1.81 -14.72
CA LEU A 57 11.06 -0.99 -13.67
C LEU A 57 10.02 -1.80 -12.87
N LEU A 58 10.11 -1.75 -11.55
CA LEU A 58 9.18 -2.40 -10.63
C LEU A 58 8.12 -1.40 -10.17
N ILE A 59 7.15 -1.11 -11.04
CA ILE A 59 6.08 -0.15 -10.80
C ILE A 59 4.77 -0.90 -10.56
N TRP A 60 4.09 -0.56 -9.46
CA TRP A 60 2.72 -1.00 -9.20
C TRP A 60 1.71 0.10 -9.52
N ASN A 61 1.99 1.33 -9.09
CA ASN A 61 1.11 2.50 -9.21
C ASN A 61 -0.36 2.20 -8.83
N VAL A 62 -0.57 1.47 -7.73
CA VAL A 62 -1.91 1.11 -7.26
C VAL A 62 -2.31 1.98 -6.07
N SER A 63 -3.59 2.32 -5.97
CA SER A 63 -4.16 3.06 -4.85
C SER A 63 -5.15 2.22 -4.05
N PHE A 64 -5.18 2.49 -2.75
CA PHE A 64 -6.08 1.88 -1.79
C PHE A 64 -6.68 2.99 -0.94
N SER A 65 -7.99 2.94 -0.78
CA SER A 65 -8.73 3.87 0.07
C SER A 65 -9.32 3.08 1.23
N LEU A 66 -8.95 3.47 2.44
CA LEU A 66 -9.52 2.93 3.67
C LEU A 66 -10.35 4.02 4.33
N GLU A 67 -11.61 3.72 4.58
CA GLU A 67 -12.48 4.57 5.40
C GLU A 67 -12.70 3.88 6.75
N CYS A 68 -12.43 4.62 7.81
CA CYS A 68 -12.62 4.20 9.19
C CYS A 68 -13.54 5.19 9.90
N SER A 69 -14.51 4.66 10.64
CA SER A 69 -15.30 5.39 11.61
C SER A 69 -15.07 4.79 12.99
N GLY A 70 -14.93 5.64 14.00
CA GLY A 70 -14.68 5.17 15.36
C GLY A 70 -14.68 6.29 16.38
N ALA A 71 -14.61 5.91 17.65
CA ALA A 71 -14.42 6.84 18.75
C ALA A 71 -13.02 7.49 18.70
N GLU A 72 -12.86 8.65 19.32
CA GLU A 72 -11.56 9.33 19.43
C GLU A 72 -10.48 8.45 20.08
N GLU A 73 -10.86 7.60 21.03
CA GLU A 73 -9.95 6.66 21.68
C GLU A 73 -9.35 5.68 20.67
N SER A 74 -10.16 5.13 19.75
CA SER A 74 -9.70 4.24 18.69
C SER A 74 -8.73 4.93 17.72
N LEU A 75 -8.86 6.25 17.52
CA LEU A 75 -7.89 7.03 16.73
C LEU A 75 -6.57 7.19 17.47
N ASN A 76 -6.60 7.37 18.78
CA ASN A 76 -5.39 7.45 19.59
C ASN A 76 -4.66 6.11 19.64
N ASP A 77 -5.40 5.01 19.72
CA ASP A 77 -4.83 3.66 19.60
C ASP A 77 -4.18 3.46 18.23
N LEU A 78 -4.85 3.86 17.14
CA LEU A 78 -4.32 3.75 15.78
C LEU A 78 -2.99 4.50 15.64
N LYS A 79 -2.83 5.68 16.24
CA LYS A 79 -1.56 6.45 16.21
C LYS A 79 -0.39 5.67 16.81
N GLN A 80 -0.63 4.77 17.76
CA GLN A 80 0.40 3.92 18.37
C GLN A 80 0.74 2.70 17.51
N GLN A 81 -0.05 2.41 16.48
CA GLN A 81 0.16 1.28 15.58
C GLN A 81 1.10 1.63 14.41
N THR A 82 1.49 0.59 13.67
CA THR A 82 2.30 0.69 12.45
C THR A 82 1.55 0.10 11.27
N VAL A 83 1.76 0.66 10.08
CA VAL A 83 1.47 -0.03 8.82
C VAL A 83 2.71 -0.84 8.43
N VAL A 84 2.51 -2.12 8.14
CA VAL A 84 3.59 -3.04 7.75
C VAL A 84 3.48 -3.33 6.27
N PHE A 85 4.61 -3.23 5.56
CA PHE A 85 4.75 -3.61 4.16
C PHE A 85 5.70 -4.79 4.03
N GLU A 86 5.29 -5.77 3.23
CA GLU A 86 6.05 -6.95 2.88
C GLU A 86 6.21 -7.01 1.36
N LEU A 87 7.46 -7.00 0.89
CA LEU A 87 7.77 -7.38 -0.48
C LEU A 87 7.80 -8.89 -0.57
N ARG A 88 6.93 -9.46 -1.40
CA ARG A 88 6.78 -10.91 -1.55
C ARG A 88 7.09 -11.35 -2.96
N TRP A 89 7.69 -12.53 -3.06
CA TRP A 89 7.99 -13.20 -4.33
C TRP A 89 7.25 -14.52 -4.43
N ARG A 90 6.76 -14.84 -5.62
CA ARG A 90 6.09 -16.10 -5.92
C ARG A 90 6.69 -16.71 -7.18
N SER A 91 7.04 -17.99 -7.10
CA SER A 91 7.48 -18.73 -8.28
C SER A 91 6.33 -18.89 -9.27
N ARG A 92 6.63 -18.69 -10.56
CA ARG A 92 5.71 -19.07 -11.65
C ARG A 92 5.86 -20.53 -12.05
N THR A 93 6.99 -21.16 -11.72
CA THR A 93 7.20 -22.57 -12.05
C THR A 93 6.50 -23.44 -11.01
N PRO A 94 5.53 -24.28 -11.42
CA PRO A 94 4.96 -25.26 -10.52
C PRO A 94 6.01 -26.30 -10.16
N VAL A 95 6.12 -26.64 -8.88
CA VAL A 95 6.95 -27.76 -8.41
C VAL A 95 5.99 -28.90 -8.08
N LEU A 96 6.13 -30.04 -8.75
CA LEU A 96 5.23 -31.19 -8.61
C LEU A 96 3.74 -30.82 -8.84
N GLY A 97 3.47 -30.00 -9.85
CA GLY A 97 2.10 -29.59 -10.21
C GLY A 97 1.46 -28.56 -9.27
N ARG A 98 2.16 -28.07 -8.25
CA ARG A 98 1.66 -27.04 -7.32
C ARG A 98 2.48 -25.76 -7.41
N ILE A 99 1.79 -24.62 -7.45
CA ILE A 99 2.42 -23.32 -7.30
C ILE A 99 2.84 -23.18 -5.84
N GLY A 100 4.13 -22.97 -5.59
CA GLY A 100 4.68 -22.82 -4.25
C GLY A 100 4.12 -21.60 -3.51
N LYS A 101 4.15 -21.64 -2.18
CA LYS A 101 3.78 -20.49 -1.35
C LYS A 101 4.68 -19.28 -1.67
N SER A 102 4.10 -18.08 -1.62
CA SER A 102 4.88 -16.84 -1.72
C SER A 102 5.88 -16.73 -0.57
N GLN A 103 7.03 -16.14 -0.85
CA GLN A 103 8.14 -15.97 0.08
C GLN A 103 8.33 -14.48 0.38
N LEU A 104 8.71 -14.18 1.62
CA LEU A 104 8.99 -12.82 2.06
C LEU A 104 10.42 -12.44 1.67
N LEU A 105 10.59 -11.40 0.85
CA LEU A 105 11.91 -10.89 0.46
C LEU A 105 12.36 -9.73 1.35
N GLY A 106 11.45 -8.82 1.68
CA GLY A 106 11.77 -7.64 2.46
C GLY A 106 10.58 -7.14 3.25
N ARG A 107 10.86 -6.41 4.33
CA ARG A 107 9.85 -5.87 5.24
C ARG A 107 10.18 -4.43 5.62
N ALA A 108 9.18 -3.56 5.61
CA ALA A 108 9.27 -2.20 6.10
C ALA A 108 8.05 -1.86 6.96
N GLU A 109 8.21 -0.90 7.85
CA GLU A 109 7.14 -0.40 8.71
C GLU A 109 7.11 1.12 8.70
N ILE A 110 5.91 1.70 8.77
CA ILE A 110 5.70 3.13 8.99
C ILE A 110 4.76 3.31 10.19
N PRO A 111 5.15 4.05 11.23
CA PRO A 111 4.26 4.38 12.33
C PRO A 111 3.10 5.25 11.84
N TRP A 112 1.87 4.94 12.26
CA TRP A 112 0.72 5.79 11.95
C TRP A 112 0.92 7.21 12.45
N LYS A 113 1.53 7.37 13.63
CA LYS A 113 1.91 8.68 14.18
C LYS A 113 2.61 9.58 13.14
N ALA A 114 3.55 9.05 12.37
CA ALA A 114 4.23 9.82 11.32
C ALA A 114 3.29 10.29 10.21
N VAL A 115 2.30 9.46 9.85
CA VAL A 115 1.27 9.79 8.85
C VAL A 115 0.32 10.86 9.40
N PHE A 116 -0.08 10.78 10.67
CA PHE A 116 -0.90 11.79 11.33
C PHE A 116 -0.16 13.13 11.49
N GLU A 117 1.14 13.11 11.74
CA GLU A 117 1.95 14.32 11.90
C GLU A 117 2.31 14.98 10.57
N SER A 118 2.28 14.22 9.46
CA SER A 118 2.53 14.74 8.11
C SER A 118 1.42 15.62 7.51
N LEU A 119 0.44 16.04 8.32
CA LEU A 119 -0.84 16.64 7.92
C LEU A 119 -0.75 17.99 7.17
N ASN A 120 0.43 18.46 6.78
CA ASN A 120 0.62 19.74 6.11
C ASN A 120 1.70 19.77 5.01
N VAL A 121 2.19 18.63 4.51
CA VAL A 121 3.21 18.67 3.46
C VAL A 121 2.67 18.03 2.18
N GLU A 122 2.71 18.80 1.09
CA GLU A 122 2.44 18.42 -0.30
C GLU A 122 3.33 17.27 -0.83
N ILE A 123 4.02 16.53 0.04
CA ILE A 123 4.92 15.43 -0.30
C ILE A 123 4.56 14.23 0.57
N GLY A 124 3.35 13.70 0.38
CA GLY A 124 2.90 12.46 0.99
C GLY A 124 3.63 11.21 0.48
N LYS A 125 4.79 11.35 -0.20
CA LYS A 125 5.57 10.27 -0.80
C LYS A 125 6.77 9.90 0.08
N TYR A 126 6.90 8.62 0.41
CA TYR A 126 7.93 8.08 1.29
C TYR A 126 8.73 7.00 0.58
N TRP A 127 10.06 7.04 0.69
CA TRP A 127 10.92 5.89 0.39
C TRP A 127 11.17 5.10 1.67
N LEU A 128 10.61 3.91 1.74
CA LEU A 128 10.80 2.98 2.84
C LEU A 128 11.95 2.03 2.51
N THR A 129 13.03 2.13 3.28
CA THR A 129 14.08 1.10 3.25
C THR A 129 13.54 -0.19 3.86
N MET A 130 13.66 -1.28 3.11
CA MET A 130 13.21 -2.59 3.55
C MET A 130 14.36 -3.39 4.15
N VAL A 131 14.06 -4.03 5.29
CA VAL A 131 14.93 -5.03 5.89
C VAL A 131 14.81 -6.31 5.06
N SER A 132 15.93 -6.81 4.54
CA SER A 132 15.95 -8.08 3.82
C SER A 132 15.67 -9.24 4.77
N MET A 133 14.73 -10.11 4.40
CA MET A 133 14.28 -11.22 5.27
C MET A 133 14.82 -12.58 4.84
N ASN A 134 15.48 -12.65 3.68
CA ASN A 134 16.13 -13.86 3.21
C ASN A 134 17.28 -13.54 2.25
N ASN A 135 18.07 -14.57 1.93
CA ASN A 135 19.17 -14.48 0.98
C ASN A 135 18.73 -14.66 -0.48
N ARG A 136 17.44 -14.48 -0.83
CA ARG A 136 16.95 -14.68 -2.21
C ARG A 136 16.98 -13.43 -3.06
N VAL A 137 17.16 -12.27 -2.44
CA VAL A 137 17.57 -11.06 -3.14
C VAL A 137 19.09 -11.11 -3.27
N ARG A 138 19.63 -10.76 -4.43
CA ARG A 138 21.07 -10.57 -4.60
C ARG A 138 21.53 -9.43 -3.70
N GLU A 139 22.73 -9.56 -3.14
CA GLU A 139 23.34 -8.46 -2.39
C GLU A 139 23.63 -7.31 -3.35
N SER A 140 22.91 -6.21 -3.17
CA SER A 140 23.15 -4.93 -3.83
C SER A 140 23.83 -3.96 -2.87
N LEU A 141 24.54 -2.97 -3.42
CA LEU A 141 25.18 -1.92 -2.63
C LEU A 141 24.17 -1.10 -1.83
N GLU A 142 22.95 -0.94 -2.36
CA GLU A 142 21.84 -0.29 -1.68
C GLU A 142 20.79 -1.30 -1.22
N PRO A 143 20.14 -1.10 -0.05
CA PRO A 143 19.07 -1.96 0.41
C PRO A 143 17.81 -1.84 -0.47
N PRO A 144 16.98 -2.91 -0.55
CA PRO A 144 15.68 -2.86 -1.21
C PRO A 144 14.83 -1.72 -0.65
N SER A 145 14.18 -0.96 -1.53
CA SER A 145 13.42 0.22 -1.13
C SER A 145 12.07 0.28 -1.83
N LEU A 146 11.02 0.65 -1.09
CA LEU A 146 9.65 0.78 -1.59
C LEU A 146 9.19 2.24 -1.51
N GLN A 147 8.71 2.79 -2.61
CA GLN A 147 8.09 4.10 -2.64
C GLN A 147 6.58 3.97 -2.44
N ILE A 148 6.06 4.64 -1.42
CA ILE A 148 4.63 4.74 -1.15
C ILE A 148 4.19 6.19 -1.13
N SER A 149 2.88 6.42 -1.25
CA SER A 149 2.25 7.68 -0.86
C SER A 149 1.20 7.39 0.19
N MET A 150 1.12 8.17 1.27
CA MET A 150 0.09 7.97 2.28
C MET A 150 -0.47 9.30 2.74
N THR A 151 -1.79 9.46 2.59
CA THR A 151 -2.52 10.69 2.87
C THR A 151 -3.66 10.40 3.82
N LEU A 152 -3.82 11.25 4.83
CA LEU A 152 -4.87 11.13 5.83
C LEU A 152 -5.82 12.32 5.74
N VAL A 153 -7.12 12.06 5.76
CA VAL A 153 -8.17 13.08 5.80
C VAL A 153 -9.13 12.77 6.91
N ARG A 154 -9.45 13.77 7.74
CA ARG A 154 -10.35 13.65 8.90
C ARG A 154 -11.64 14.46 8.69
N GLY A 155 -12.78 13.93 9.15
CA GLY A 155 -14.05 14.65 9.23
C GLY A 155 -14.84 14.75 7.91
N PRO A 156 -15.80 15.68 7.78
CA PRO A 156 -16.70 15.78 6.60
C PRO A 156 -15.98 16.19 5.29
N ALA A 157 -14.65 16.38 5.34
CA ALA A 157 -13.79 16.63 4.20
C ALA A 157 -13.69 15.45 3.20
N ILE A 158 -14.32 14.31 3.48
CA ILE A 158 -14.50 13.19 2.53
C ILE A 158 -15.08 13.69 1.19
N VAL A 159 -15.98 14.68 1.23
CA VAL A 159 -16.58 15.32 0.04
C VAL A 159 -15.54 16.03 -0.84
N GLN A 160 -14.43 16.54 -0.27
CA GLN A 160 -13.36 17.16 -1.06
C GLN A 160 -12.45 16.13 -1.73
N ILE A 161 -12.27 14.94 -1.15
CA ILE A 161 -11.53 13.85 -1.78
C ILE A 161 -12.30 13.31 -2.98
N GLU A 162 -13.62 13.12 -2.88
CA GLU A 162 -14.43 12.72 -4.04
C GLU A 162 -14.33 13.74 -5.19
N LYS A 163 -14.31 15.03 -4.87
CA LYS A 163 -14.11 16.12 -5.85
C LYS A 163 -12.68 16.12 -6.42
N ARG A 164 -11.65 15.81 -5.62
CA ARG A 164 -10.26 15.66 -6.09
C ARG A 164 -10.06 14.40 -6.91
N LYS A 165 -10.68 13.27 -6.56
CA LYS A 165 -10.71 12.02 -7.34
C LYS A 165 -11.26 12.29 -8.74
N LYS A 166 -12.39 13.02 -8.86
CA LYS A 166 -12.93 13.46 -10.15
C LYS A 166 -11.99 14.38 -10.96
N ARG A 167 -11.15 15.20 -10.32
CA ARG A 167 -10.17 16.07 -11.01
C ARG A 167 -8.89 15.35 -11.40
N PHE A 168 -8.38 14.46 -10.54
CA PHE A 168 -7.19 13.66 -10.83
C PHE A 168 -7.42 12.61 -11.91
N ASN A 169 -8.65 12.11 -12.06
CA ASN A 169 -9.03 11.22 -13.16
C ASN A 169 -8.98 11.91 -14.55
N ASN A 170 -8.95 13.25 -14.58
CA ASN A 170 -9.06 14.03 -15.82
C ASN A 170 -7.74 14.73 -16.21
N ASN A 171 -6.64 14.54 -15.46
CA ASN A 171 -5.43 15.35 -15.62
C ASN A 171 -4.13 14.53 -15.74
N TRP A 172 -4.21 13.33 -16.31
CA TRP A 172 -3.02 12.55 -16.71
C TRP A 172 -2.96 12.40 -18.23
N ASP A 173 -2.59 13.49 -18.91
CA ASP A 173 -2.04 13.41 -20.26
C ASP A 173 -0.61 12.86 -20.15
N GLY A 174 -0.47 11.54 -20.29
CA GLY A 174 0.83 10.90 -20.18
C GLY A 174 0.86 9.37 -20.22
N CYS A 175 -0.10 8.70 -20.87
CA CYS A 175 0.17 7.37 -21.43
C CYS A 175 1.16 7.60 -22.58
N GLY A 176 2.46 7.44 -22.34
CA GLY A 176 3.51 7.42 -23.36
C GLY A 176 3.41 6.15 -24.22
N CYS A 177 2.23 5.92 -24.77
CA CYS A 177 1.83 4.73 -25.49
C CYS A 177 2.05 5.04 -26.97
N ASN A 178 3.33 5.07 -27.38
CA ASN A 178 3.66 5.08 -28.79
C ASN A 178 3.36 3.70 -29.37
N ASP A 179 2.57 3.73 -30.43
CA ASP A 179 2.09 2.61 -31.21
C ASP A 179 3.15 1.53 -31.46
N ILE A 180 2.81 0.27 -31.15
CA ILE A 180 2.91 -0.92 -32.01
C ILE A 180 2.35 -2.12 -31.21
N GLY A 181 1.16 -2.58 -31.64
CA GLY A 181 0.60 -3.93 -31.43
C GLY A 181 0.89 -4.66 -30.11
N GLY A 182 0.07 -4.44 -29.08
CA GLY A 182 0.02 -5.30 -27.90
C GLY A 182 -0.75 -4.65 -26.76
N GLY A 183 -1.94 -5.18 -26.45
CA GLY A 183 -2.89 -4.59 -25.52
C GLY A 183 -2.27 -4.16 -24.18
N CYS A 184 -2.22 -2.84 -23.97
CA CYS A 184 -1.84 -2.25 -22.70
C CYS A 184 -3.06 -2.30 -21.77
N SER A 185 -3.07 -3.22 -20.81
CA SER A 185 -4.02 -3.19 -19.69
C SER A 185 -3.58 -2.16 -18.66
N CYS A 186 -3.59 -0.87 -19.02
CA CYS A 186 -3.64 0.23 -18.04
C CYS A 186 -5.06 0.28 -17.45
N ALA A 187 -5.41 -0.72 -16.65
CA ALA A 187 -6.64 -0.70 -15.87
C ALA A 187 -6.29 -0.17 -14.48
N ASP A 188 -6.73 1.06 -14.20
CA ASP A 188 -6.72 1.63 -12.86
C ASP A 188 -7.63 0.79 -11.96
N TYR A 189 -7.06 -0.11 -11.16
CA TYR A 189 -7.80 -0.87 -10.17
C TYR A 189 -7.84 -0.11 -8.84
N GLU A 190 -8.97 0.57 -8.58
CA GLU A 190 -9.28 1.09 -7.24
C GLU A 190 -9.84 -0.06 -6.38
N MET A 191 -9.11 -0.44 -5.32
CA MET A 191 -9.59 -1.44 -4.36
C MET A 191 -10.07 -0.73 -3.08
N PHE A 192 -11.37 -0.84 -2.81
CA PHE A 192 -12.01 -0.28 -1.62
C PHE A 192 -12.10 -1.35 -0.54
N ALA A 193 -11.61 -1.04 0.67
CA ALA A 193 -11.80 -1.87 1.85
C ALA A 193 -12.52 -1.03 2.93
N ALA A 194 -13.65 -1.52 3.42
CA ALA A 194 -14.36 -0.94 4.56
C ALA A 194 -14.05 -1.77 5.81
N ALA A 195 -13.62 -1.11 6.89
CA ALA A 195 -13.33 -1.76 8.16
C ALA A 195 -14.01 -1.02 9.31
N ALA A 196 -14.85 -1.73 10.06
CA ALA A 196 -15.41 -1.25 11.32
C ALA A 196 -14.43 -1.57 12.46
N MET A 197 -13.95 -0.56 13.18
CA MET A 197 -13.25 -0.78 14.46
C MET A 197 -14.31 -0.81 15.57
N GLU A 198 -14.52 -1.98 16.16
CA GLU A 198 -15.38 -2.10 17.34
C GLU A 198 -14.62 -1.57 18.57
N ALA A 199 -15.22 -0.58 19.25
CA ALA A 199 -14.75 -0.09 20.54
C ALA A 199 -15.03 -1.15 21.62
N LEU A 200 -14.05 -1.41 22.48
CA LEU A 200 -14.23 -2.19 23.71
C LEU A 200 -14.84 -1.32 24.81
#